data_AF-A0A6N7Q2H6-F1
#
_entry.id   AF-A0A6N7Q2H6-F1
#
_cell.length_a   1.000
_cell.length_b   1.000
_cell.length_c   1.000
_cell.angle_alpha   90.00
_cell.angle_beta   90.00
_cell.angle_gamma   90.00
#
_symmetry.space_group_name_H-M   'P 1'
#
loop_
_entity.id
_entity.type
_entity.pdbx_description
1 polymer ?
#
loop_
_entity_poly.entity_id
_entity_poly.type
_entity_poly.pdbx_seq_one_letter_code
_entity_poly.pdbx_strand_id
1 'polypeptide(L)'
;MSDTGHAHHFLSRLDRLSVPHLDLALSLYRDDALLRHILSTSRVPEGAERVAVSLADPVKGPFLVVTRDGKFVTCLGEGMSAKNLHVVTRERLDAVIGRVTRLRERSERAIAAQDNAREFMSALYDRGPWFTREQFQAVAAMQPFLATHLLRWIIEDFMDVQTMRQRLLREVPKSGKLHRRFDELLHVFWCRSWTLGHLSVLAAMDGRAPYEHLPEAARDPFLRLSFSWLSVSQSLVGNALRGLWSAARFGKELLPVYKKDNDKADTLLQTVDAVFTLAVMGCRHARLRAEIRKALSPNDLPPEAPRFVAAIRTLALQVLDAEDKHGPTSVLHQHGREGATRAVAFAKRLPPTSPYHFKEIEDVPPEIAYRVLLLDGTDFVNHREAIVPMTYALQWLSHATADDLYLPADYIAAVRTPYDPSHVLAILRDDRKIEKSALAEAAKAQQTGPARSAPCPCGSGKKYKRCCGEG
;
A
#
# COMPACT_ATOMS: atom_id res chain seq x y z
N MET A 1 -27.57 32.41 -30.14
CA MET A 1 -28.78 31.59 -29.85
C MET A 1 -28.80 31.33 -28.36
N SER A 2 -29.93 31.55 -27.68
CA SER A 2 -30.03 31.52 -26.21
C SER A 2 -29.96 30.10 -25.63
N ASP A 3 -29.51 30.00 -24.38
CA ASP A 3 -29.40 28.72 -23.62
C ASP A 3 -30.67 27.87 -23.61
N THR A 4 -31.82 28.52 -23.65
CA THR A 4 -33.15 27.88 -23.71
C THR A 4 -33.41 27.11 -25.00
N GLY A 5 -32.82 27.53 -26.14
CA GLY A 5 -33.01 26.86 -27.43
C GLY A 5 -32.29 25.52 -27.54
N HIS A 6 -31.11 25.40 -26.92
CA HIS A 6 -30.29 24.19 -26.95
C HIS A 6 -30.89 23.07 -26.08
N ALA A 7 -31.36 23.39 -24.88
CA ALA A 7 -32.01 22.43 -23.99
C ALA A 7 -33.31 21.87 -24.60
N HIS A 8 -34.16 22.73 -25.17
CA HIS A 8 -35.39 22.28 -25.83
C HIS A 8 -35.10 21.39 -27.06
N HIS A 9 -34.10 21.77 -27.87
CA HIS A 9 -33.68 20.97 -29.00
C HIS A 9 -33.13 19.59 -28.59
N PHE A 10 -32.37 19.49 -27.50
CA PHE A 10 -31.94 18.20 -26.97
C PHE A 10 -33.13 17.32 -26.51
N LEU A 11 -34.02 17.86 -25.65
CA LEU A 11 -35.12 17.09 -25.07
C LEU A 11 -36.09 16.54 -26.13
N SER A 12 -36.32 17.32 -27.20
CA SER A 12 -37.16 16.92 -28.35
C SER A 12 -36.55 15.84 -29.26
N ARG A 13 -35.28 15.45 -29.05
CA ARG A 13 -34.58 14.44 -29.87
C ARG A 13 -34.29 13.14 -29.11
N LEU A 14 -34.75 13.03 -27.87
CA LEU A 14 -34.54 11.88 -27.00
C LEU A 14 -35.14 10.57 -27.55
N ASP A 15 -36.12 10.67 -28.45
CA ASP A 15 -36.71 9.56 -29.21
C ASP A 15 -35.68 8.75 -30.03
N ARG A 16 -34.49 9.34 -30.30
CA ARG A 16 -33.38 8.68 -30.99
C ARG A 16 -32.58 7.71 -30.12
N LEU A 17 -32.83 7.66 -28.82
CA LEU A 17 -32.10 6.84 -27.86
C LEU A 17 -32.95 5.64 -27.43
N SER A 18 -32.33 4.47 -27.31
CA SER A 18 -32.94 3.34 -26.62
C SER A 18 -33.09 3.62 -25.12
N VAL A 19 -34.00 2.91 -24.45
CA VAL A 19 -34.31 3.14 -23.03
C VAL A 19 -33.06 3.16 -22.11
N PRO A 20 -32.10 2.21 -22.20
CA PRO A 20 -30.91 2.25 -21.35
C PRO A 20 -30.02 3.49 -21.58
N HIS A 21 -29.99 4.01 -22.82
CA HIS A 21 -29.22 5.20 -23.17
C HIS A 21 -29.96 6.49 -22.78
N LEU A 22 -31.29 6.47 -22.83
CA LEU A 22 -32.16 7.56 -22.39
C LEU A 22 -31.98 7.83 -20.89
N ASP A 23 -31.97 6.78 -20.06
CA ASP A 23 -31.80 6.94 -18.61
C ASP A 23 -30.46 7.59 -18.26
N LEU A 24 -29.38 7.13 -18.89
CA LEU A 24 -28.03 7.71 -18.73
C LEU A 24 -27.97 9.16 -19.26
N ALA A 25 -28.62 9.44 -20.39
CA ALA A 25 -28.68 10.81 -20.93
C ALA A 25 -29.40 11.76 -19.98
N LEU A 26 -30.53 11.31 -19.41
CA LEU A 26 -31.30 12.08 -18.45
C LEU A 26 -30.62 12.20 -17.09
N SER A 27 -29.82 11.22 -16.66
CA SER A 27 -29.03 11.34 -15.42
C SER A 27 -27.93 12.39 -15.57
N LEU A 28 -27.23 12.41 -16.71
CA LEU A 28 -26.22 13.43 -17.02
C LEU A 28 -26.85 14.82 -17.21
N TYR A 29 -28.06 14.89 -17.80
CA TYR A 29 -28.79 16.14 -17.95
C TYR A 29 -29.20 16.75 -16.61
N ARG A 30 -29.55 15.91 -15.63
CA ARG A 30 -29.94 16.33 -14.28
C ARG A 30 -28.76 16.72 -13.38
N ASP A 31 -27.54 16.31 -13.72
CA ASP A 31 -26.32 16.55 -12.93
C ASP A 31 -25.27 17.30 -13.76
N ASP A 32 -25.50 18.60 -13.95
CA ASP A 32 -24.62 19.45 -14.78
C ASP A 32 -23.19 19.52 -14.22
N ALA A 33 -23.05 19.47 -12.89
CA ALA A 33 -21.77 19.47 -12.20
C ALA A 33 -20.95 18.21 -12.55
N LEU A 34 -21.59 17.03 -12.53
CA LEU A 34 -20.95 15.78 -12.96
C LEU A 34 -20.53 15.85 -14.43
N LEU A 35 -21.40 16.34 -15.33
CA LEU A 35 -21.05 16.47 -16.75
C LEU A 35 -19.86 17.40 -16.97
N ARG A 36 -19.85 18.57 -16.32
CA ARG A 36 -18.71 19.51 -16.37
C ARG A 36 -17.42 18.88 -15.85
N HIS A 37 -17.50 18.09 -14.78
CA HIS A 37 -16.37 17.35 -14.25
C HIS A 37 -15.87 16.27 -15.21
N ILE A 38 -16.78 15.55 -15.89
CA ILE A 38 -16.41 14.59 -16.94
C ILE A 38 -15.65 15.30 -18.07
N LEU A 39 -16.15 16.43 -18.55
CA LEU A 39 -15.50 17.18 -19.63
C LEU A 39 -14.13 17.73 -19.22
N SER A 40 -13.99 18.29 -18.02
CA SER A 40 -12.72 18.85 -17.55
C SER A 40 -11.64 17.78 -17.35
N THR A 41 -12.03 16.57 -16.92
CA THR A 41 -11.10 15.45 -16.69
C THR A 41 -10.81 14.62 -17.94
N SER A 42 -11.53 14.82 -19.04
CA SER A 42 -11.40 14.01 -20.26
C SER A 42 -10.40 14.55 -21.29
N ARG A 43 -9.59 15.57 -20.93
CA ARG A 43 -8.56 16.16 -21.81
C ARG A 43 -9.12 16.66 -23.15
N VAL A 44 -10.28 17.31 -23.12
CA VAL A 44 -10.90 17.88 -24.32
C VAL A 44 -9.98 18.97 -24.91
N PRO A 45 -9.62 18.92 -26.21
CA PRO A 45 -8.75 19.91 -26.86
C PRO A 45 -9.26 21.34 -26.67
N GLU A 46 -8.38 22.31 -26.40
CA GLU A 46 -8.78 23.70 -26.08
C GLU A 46 -9.66 24.35 -27.16
N GLY A 47 -9.42 24.07 -28.44
CA GLY A 47 -10.21 24.58 -29.56
C GLY A 47 -11.54 23.85 -29.84
N ALA A 48 -11.90 22.83 -29.07
CA ALA A 48 -13.15 22.09 -29.28
C ALA A 48 -14.33 22.82 -28.62
N GLU A 49 -15.20 23.45 -29.43
CA GLU A 49 -16.44 24.09 -28.95
C GLU A 49 -17.49 23.07 -28.49
N ARG A 50 -17.53 21.91 -29.16
CA ARG A 50 -18.47 20.82 -28.91
C ARG A 50 -17.75 19.49 -28.75
N VAL A 51 -18.35 18.63 -27.94
CA VAL A 51 -17.83 17.32 -27.56
C VAL A 51 -18.94 16.29 -27.73
N ALA A 52 -18.58 15.12 -28.24
CA ALA A 52 -19.48 13.98 -28.28
C ALA A 52 -19.18 13.06 -27.09
N VAL A 53 -20.17 12.77 -26.27
CA VAL A 53 -20.08 11.78 -25.19
C VAL A 53 -20.75 10.50 -25.69
N SER A 54 -19.96 9.44 -25.86
CA SER A 54 -20.47 8.14 -26.30
C SER A 54 -21.22 7.44 -25.16
N LEU A 55 -22.42 6.96 -25.47
CA LEU A 55 -23.26 6.19 -24.55
C LEU A 55 -23.05 4.68 -24.69
N ALA A 56 -22.39 4.21 -25.76
CA ALA A 56 -22.06 2.81 -25.97
C ALA A 56 -20.78 2.65 -26.81
N ASP A 57 -20.90 2.64 -28.14
CA ASP A 57 -19.77 2.45 -29.04
C ASP A 57 -19.10 3.82 -29.33
N PRO A 58 -17.76 3.93 -29.24
CA PRO A 58 -17.06 5.19 -29.45
C PRO A 58 -17.07 5.68 -30.91
N VAL A 59 -17.45 4.84 -31.87
CA VAL A 59 -17.52 5.14 -33.31
C VAL A 59 -18.96 5.20 -33.81
N LYS A 60 -19.79 4.23 -33.44
CA LYS A 60 -21.19 4.11 -33.90
C LYS A 60 -22.20 4.84 -33.00
N GLY A 61 -21.80 5.22 -31.79
CA GLY A 61 -22.70 5.88 -30.84
C GLY A 61 -23.64 4.91 -30.14
N PRO A 62 -24.82 5.37 -29.66
CA PRO A 62 -25.32 6.75 -29.75
C PRO A 62 -24.46 7.76 -28.97
N PHE A 63 -24.61 9.05 -29.29
CA PHE A 63 -23.82 10.14 -28.70
C PHE A 63 -24.69 11.25 -28.13
N LEU A 64 -24.26 11.84 -27.01
CA LEU A 64 -24.70 13.16 -26.57
C LEU A 64 -23.74 14.20 -27.12
N VAL A 65 -24.25 15.20 -27.80
CA VAL A 65 -23.46 16.35 -28.23
C VAL A 65 -23.68 17.47 -27.23
N VAL A 66 -22.60 17.85 -26.55
CA VAL A 66 -22.59 18.89 -25.54
C VAL A 66 -21.56 19.96 -25.91
N THR A 67 -21.72 21.17 -25.42
CA THR A 67 -20.67 22.20 -25.49
C THR A 67 -19.56 21.90 -24.49
N ARG A 68 -18.40 22.56 -24.64
CA ARG A 68 -17.27 22.42 -23.71
C ARG A 68 -17.62 22.74 -22.25
N ASP A 69 -18.56 23.66 -22.02
CA ASP A 69 -19.07 24.06 -20.70
C ASP A 69 -20.22 23.18 -20.17
N GLY A 70 -20.56 22.10 -20.89
CA GLY A 70 -21.51 21.08 -20.44
C GLY A 70 -22.96 21.33 -20.81
N LYS A 71 -23.25 22.20 -21.78
CA LYS A 71 -24.63 22.46 -22.23
C LYS A 71 -25.04 21.46 -23.30
N PHE A 72 -26.23 20.91 -23.17
CA PHE A 72 -26.76 19.92 -24.11
C PHE A 72 -27.20 20.58 -25.42
N VAL A 73 -26.66 20.11 -26.55
CA VAL A 73 -26.97 20.63 -27.89
C VAL A 73 -27.95 19.70 -28.63
N THR A 74 -27.66 18.40 -28.66
CA THR A 74 -28.48 17.38 -29.32
C THR A 74 -28.03 15.97 -28.89
N CYS A 75 -28.83 14.96 -29.19
CA CYS A 75 -28.40 13.56 -29.24
C CYS A 75 -28.37 13.03 -30.68
N LEU A 76 -27.44 12.10 -30.91
CA LEU A 76 -27.25 11.36 -32.15
C LEU A 76 -27.59 9.89 -31.86
N GLY A 77 -28.48 9.31 -32.66
CA GLY A 77 -28.83 7.89 -32.55
C GLY A 77 -27.69 6.97 -32.99
N GLU A 78 -27.86 5.67 -32.78
CA GLU A 78 -26.90 4.67 -33.23
C GLU A 78 -26.70 4.73 -34.76
N GLY A 79 -25.46 4.61 -35.22
CA GLY A 79 -25.07 4.74 -36.62
C GLY A 79 -24.94 6.19 -37.13
N MET A 80 -25.34 7.18 -36.34
CA MET A 80 -25.16 8.60 -36.70
C MET A 80 -23.74 9.08 -36.36
N SER A 81 -23.15 9.89 -37.23
CA SER A 81 -21.74 10.28 -37.13
C SER A 81 -21.52 11.51 -36.23
N ALA A 82 -20.60 11.39 -35.26
CA ALA A 82 -20.07 12.50 -34.45
C ALA A 82 -18.96 13.30 -35.16
N LYS A 83 -18.93 13.30 -36.51
CA LYS A 83 -17.85 13.83 -37.36
C LYS A 83 -17.28 15.15 -36.85
N ASN A 84 -15.94 15.21 -36.76
CA ASN A 84 -15.13 16.35 -36.31
C ASN A 84 -15.27 16.75 -34.83
N LEU A 85 -15.99 15.97 -34.01
CA LEU A 85 -16.04 16.19 -32.56
C LEU A 85 -15.03 15.29 -31.84
N HIS A 86 -14.45 15.82 -30.77
CA HIS A 86 -13.73 14.99 -29.82
C HIS A 86 -14.72 14.06 -29.12
N VAL A 87 -14.42 12.75 -29.08
CA VAL A 87 -15.27 11.74 -28.46
C VAL A 87 -14.74 11.38 -27.08
N VAL A 88 -15.55 11.63 -26.05
CA VAL A 88 -15.38 11.01 -24.72
C VAL A 88 -16.01 9.62 -24.78
N THR A 89 -15.18 8.59 -24.60
CA THR A 89 -15.62 7.19 -24.74
C THR A 89 -16.50 6.76 -23.57
N ARG A 90 -17.33 5.72 -23.79
CA ARG A 90 -18.18 5.14 -22.75
C ARG A 90 -17.36 4.62 -21.55
N GLU A 91 -16.24 3.95 -21.82
CA GLU A 91 -15.32 3.49 -20.78
C GLU A 91 -14.80 4.65 -19.91
N ARG A 92 -14.45 5.79 -20.54
CA ARG A 92 -13.99 6.97 -19.81
C ARG A 92 -15.12 7.59 -18.98
N LEU A 93 -16.32 7.66 -19.56
CA LEU A 93 -17.53 8.14 -18.87
C LEU A 93 -17.81 7.31 -17.61
N ASP A 94 -17.92 5.99 -17.75
CA ASP A 94 -18.18 5.08 -16.63
C ASP A 94 -17.09 5.15 -15.55
N ALA A 95 -15.82 5.28 -15.97
CA ALA A 95 -14.70 5.43 -15.03
C ALA A 95 -14.77 6.71 -14.19
N VAL A 96 -15.21 7.83 -14.78
CA VAL A 96 -15.39 9.10 -14.05
C VAL A 96 -16.64 9.05 -13.17
N ILE A 97 -17.78 8.59 -13.70
CA ILE A 97 -19.03 8.44 -12.92
C ILE A 97 -18.77 7.56 -11.69
N GLY A 98 -18.16 6.38 -11.88
CA GLY A 98 -17.85 5.49 -10.77
C GLY A 98 -16.91 6.12 -9.72
N ARG A 99 -16.02 7.03 -10.12
CA ARG A 99 -15.16 7.78 -9.18
C ARG A 99 -15.97 8.79 -8.38
N VAL A 100 -16.86 9.56 -9.03
CA VAL A 100 -17.70 10.56 -8.35
C VAL A 100 -18.69 9.90 -7.42
N THR A 101 -19.33 8.80 -7.83
CA THR A 101 -20.25 8.03 -6.96
C THR A 101 -19.55 7.57 -5.69
N ARG A 102 -18.35 6.96 -5.81
CA ARG A 102 -17.55 6.56 -4.63
C ARG A 102 -17.19 7.74 -3.73
N LEU A 103 -16.88 8.90 -4.30
CA LEU A 103 -16.59 10.11 -3.53
C LEU A 103 -17.83 10.59 -2.79
N ARG A 104 -19.01 10.60 -3.42
CA ARG A 104 -20.28 10.97 -2.79
C ARG A 104 -20.62 10.02 -1.63
N GLU A 105 -20.56 8.72 -1.84
CA GLU A 105 -20.79 7.70 -0.80
C GLU A 105 -19.81 7.83 0.38
N ARG A 106 -18.56 8.21 0.13
CA ARG A 106 -17.59 8.48 1.20
C ARG A 106 -17.89 9.77 1.94
N SER A 107 -18.25 10.85 1.23
CA SER A 107 -18.64 12.11 1.84
C SER A 107 -19.86 11.95 2.74
N GLU A 108 -20.87 11.19 2.30
CA GLU A 108 -22.05 10.87 3.12
C GLU A 108 -21.66 10.11 4.39
N ARG A 109 -20.80 9.10 4.28
CA ARG A 109 -20.26 8.38 5.44
C ARG A 109 -19.43 9.27 6.37
N ALA A 110 -18.64 10.19 5.81
CA ALA A 110 -17.82 11.12 6.59
C ALA A 110 -18.71 12.08 7.40
N ILE A 111 -19.77 12.60 6.79
CA ILE A 111 -20.77 13.44 7.47
C ILE A 111 -21.45 12.65 8.59
N ALA A 112 -21.88 11.42 8.32
CA ALA A 112 -22.51 10.56 9.33
C ALA A 112 -21.57 10.19 10.50
N ALA A 113 -20.26 10.15 10.25
CA ALA A 113 -19.24 9.81 11.24
C ALA A 113 -18.63 11.03 11.97
N GLN A 114 -19.02 12.26 11.59
CA GLN A 114 -18.35 13.49 12.01
C GLN A 114 -18.32 13.68 13.53
N ASP A 115 -19.42 13.37 14.22
CA ASP A 115 -19.52 13.54 15.67
C ASP A 115 -18.56 12.62 16.45
N ASN A 116 -18.15 11.51 15.85
CA ASN A 116 -17.24 10.53 16.44
C ASN A 116 -15.81 10.62 15.88
N ALA A 117 -15.49 11.63 15.06
CA ALA A 117 -14.20 11.74 14.39
C ALA A 117 -13.01 11.71 15.36
N ARG A 118 -13.13 12.34 16.53
CA ARG A 118 -12.09 12.32 17.58
C ARG A 118 -11.83 10.91 18.08
N GLU A 119 -12.88 10.13 18.33
CA GLU A 119 -12.74 8.75 18.82
C GLU A 119 -12.05 7.86 17.78
N PHE A 120 -12.44 7.98 16.51
CA PHE A 120 -11.82 7.22 15.43
C PHE A 120 -10.36 7.58 15.23
N MET A 121 -10.02 8.87 15.32
CA MET A 121 -8.63 9.32 15.27
C MET A 121 -7.81 8.85 16.49
N SER A 122 -8.39 8.82 17.69
CA SER A 122 -7.73 8.24 18.87
C SER A 122 -7.48 6.74 18.67
N ALA A 123 -8.48 6.02 18.15
CA ALA A 123 -8.38 4.58 17.91
C ALA A 123 -7.23 4.21 16.95
N LEU A 124 -6.93 5.06 15.96
CA LEU A 124 -5.79 4.89 15.04
C LEU A 124 -4.44 4.82 15.78
N TYR A 125 -4.33 5.54 16.90
CA TYR A 125 -3.12 5.64 17.72
C TYR A 125 -3.11 4.68 18.92
N ASP A 126 -4.27 4.32 19.45
CA ASP A 126 -4.36 3.58 20.72
C ASP A 126 -4.57 2.08 20.53
N ARG A 127 -5.07 1.63 19.37
CA ARG A 127 -5.44 0.22 19.16
C ARG A 127 -4.31 -0.66 18.66
N GLY A 128 -3.22 -0.08 18.14
CA GLY A 128 -2.08 -0.82 17.60
C GLY A 128 -2.52 -1.88 16.56
N PRO A 129 -2.19 -3.17 16.74
CA PRO A 129 -2.61 -4.22 15.80
C PRO A 129 -4.12 -4.47 15.80
N TRP A 130 -4.85 -4.04 16.84
CA TRP A 130 -6.26 -4.33 17.05
C TRP A 130 -7.20 -3.27 16.44
N PHE A 131 -6.70 -2.47 15.50
CA PHE A 131 -7.51 -1.51 14.75
C PHE A 131 -8.42 -2.27 13.78
N THR A 132 -9.73 -2.08 13.95
CA THR A 132 -10.77 -2.89 13.27
C THR A 132 -11.09 -2.34 11.89
N ARG A 133 -11.74 -3.16 11.06
CA ARG A 133 -12.23 -2.75 9.74
C ARG A 133 -13.24 -1.60 9.85
N GLU A 134 -14.13 -1.66 10.82
CA GLU A 134 -15.18 -0.65 11.01
C GLU A 134 -14.57 0.70 11.44
N GLN A 135 -13.55 0.66 12.32
CA GLN A 135 -12.78 1.86 12.67
C GLN A 135 -11.98 2.39 11.47
N PHE A 136 -11.36 1.51 10.68
CA PHE A 136 -10.69 1.91 9.44
C PHE A 136 -11.67 2.58 8.47
N GLN A 137 -12.83 1.98 8.22
CA GLN A 137 -13.85 2.52 7.32
C GLN A 137 -14.34 3.90 7.76
N ALA A 138 -14.48 4.11 9.08
CA ALA A 138 -14.83 5.42 9.63
C ALA A 138 -13.76 6.49 9.34
N VAL A 139 -12.48 6.18 9.53
CA VAL A 139 -11.37 7.11 9.20
C VAL A 139 -11.22 7.28 7.69
N ALA A 140 -11.34 6.18 6.93
CA ALA A 140 -11.22 6.15 5.48
C ALA A 140 -12.31 6.98 4.77
N ALA A 141 -13.49 7.13 5.37
CA ALA A 141 -14.52 8.02 4.86
C ALA A 141 -14.05 9.49 4.80
N MET A 142 -13.21 9.91 5.75
CA MET A 142 -12.63 11.26 5.82
C MET A 142 -11.40 11.45 4.94
N GLN A 143 -10.84 10.37 4.38
CA GLN A 143 -9.60 10.39 3.60
C GLN A 143 -9.58 11.41 2.45
N PRO A 144 -10.67 11.61 1.66
CA PRO A 144 -10.64 12.58 0.56
C PRO A 144 -10.33 14.02 1.00
N PHE A 145 -10.64 14.36 2.26
CA PHE A 145 -10.37 15.68 2.85
C PHE A 145 -9.02 15.74 3.56
N LEU A 146 -8.43 14.58 3.88
CA LEU A 146 -7.24 14.45 4.71
C LEU A 146 -6.04 13.87 3.95
N ALA A 147 -6.13 13.52 2.67
CA ALA A 147 -5.12 12.73 1.97
C ALA A 147 -3.69 13.30 2.06
N THR A 148 -3.53 14.62 1.93
CA THR A 148 -2.23 15.30 2.07
C THR A 148 -1.77 15.38 3.53
N HIS A 149 -2.71 15.54 4.47
CA HIS A 149 -2.43 15.47 5.91
C HIS A 149 -2.01 14.06 6.34
N LEU A 150 -2.66 13.01 5.83
CA LEU A 150 -2.31 11.62 6.09
C LEU A 150 -0.91 11.28 5.58
N LEU A 151 -0.54 11.78 4.40
CA LEU A 151 0.83 11.66 3.88
C LEU A 151 1.84 12.38 4.78
N ARG A 152 1.52 13.57 5.27
CA ARG A 152 2.38 14.28 6.21
C ARG A 152 2.49 13.54 7.54
N TRP A 153 1.38 13.09 8.11
CA TRP A 153 1.32 12.40 9.40
C TRP A 153 2.10 11.09 9.37
N ILE A 154 2.05 10.29 8.31
CA ILE A 154 2.87 9.07 8.24
C ILE A 154 4.38 9.37 8.24
N ILE A 155 4.80 10.47 7.61
CA ILE A 155 6.21 10.89 7.60
C ILE A 155 6.63 11.39 8.99
N GLU A 156 5.82 12.25 9.61
CA GLU A 156 6.04 12.77 10.97
C GLU A 156 6.09 11.63 12.00
N ASP A 157 5.09 10.75 11.98
CA ASP A 157 5.01 9.61 12.89
C ASP A 157 6.15 8.62 12.66
N PHE A 158 6.61 8.46 11.42
CA PHE A 158 7.77 7.62 11.13
C PHE A 158 9.00 8.17 11.83
N MET A 159 9.26 9.48 11.73
CA MET A 159 10.39 10.13 12.41
C MET A 159 10.29 10.01 13.94
N ASP A 160 9.09 10.18 14.49
CA ASP A 160 8.84 10.02 15.92
C ASP A 160 9.10 8.59 16.40
N VAL A 161 8.62 7.59 15.64
CA VAL A 161 8.86 6.17 15.93
C VAL A 161 10.34 5.82 15.87
N GLN A 162 11.09 6.35 14.90
CA GLN A 162 12.54 6.14 14.85
C GLN A 162 13.24 6.78 16.06
N THR A 163 12.81 7.97 16.47
CA THR A 163 13.34 8.66 17.65
C THR A 163 13.06 7.86 18.93
N MET A 164 11.84 7.36 19.09
CA MET A 164 11.46 6.48 20.21
C MET A 164 12.27 5.19 20.21
N ARG A 165 12.43 4.54 19.06
CA ARG A 165 13.23 3.32 18.89
C ARG A 165 14.67 3.55 19.38
N GLN A 166 15.32 4.61 18.89
CA GLN A 166 16.69 4.95 19.25
C GLN A 166 16.83 5.25 20.75
N ARG A 167 15.86 5.95 21.34
CA ARG A 167 15.83 6.18 22.79
C ARG A 167 15.71 4.86 23.57
N LEU A 168 14.79 3.99 23.17
CA LEU A 168 14.58 2.69 23.83
C LEU A 168 15.82 1.79 23.70
N LEU A 169 16.45 1.72 22.52
CA LEU A 169 17.65 0.91 22.27
C LEU A 169 18.84 1.30 23.17
N ARG A 170 19.02 2.59 23.46
CA ARG A 170 20.06 3.09 24.38
C ARG A 170 19.82 2.62 25.82
N GLU A 171 18.56 2.53 26.21
CA GLU A 171 18.16 2.18 27.57
C GLU A 171 18.06 0.67 27.80
N VAL A 172 17.90 -0.14 26.74
CA VAL A 172 17.89 -1.61 26.86
C VAL A 172 19.25 -2.08 27.41
N PRO A 173 19.33 -2.63 28.64
CA PRO A 173 20.60 -3.07 29.21
C PRO A 173 21.05 -4.41 28.60
N LYS A 174 22.30 -4.83 28.87
CA LYS A 174 22.82 -6.13 28.39
C LYS A 174 21.99 -7.32 28.91
N SER A 175 21.40 -7.18 30.10
CA SER A 175 20.49 -8.17 30.69
C SER A 175 19.16 -8.29 29.94
N GLY A 176 18.86 -7.38 29.01
CA GLY A 176 17.66 -7.37 28.20
C GLY A 176 16.39 -6.91 28.92
N LYS A 177 16.43 -6.66 30.23
CA LYS A 177 15.25 -6.22 31.02
C LYS A 177 15.26 -4.69 31.17
N LEU A 178 14.26 -4.02 30.60
CA LEU A 178 14.10 -2.58 30.73
C LEU A 178 13.44 -2.23 32.08
N HIS A 179 13.74 -1.06 32.64
CA HIS A 179 13.12 -0.58 33.88
C HIS A 179 11.63 -0.25 33.65
N ARG A 180 10.74 -0.57 34.61
CA ARG A 180 9.28 -0.35 34.51
C ARG A 180 8.86 1.09 34.18
N ARG A 181 9.71 2.07 34.47
CA ARG A 181 9.53 3.48 34.07
C ARG A 181 9.34 3.67 32.56
N PHE A 182 9.70 2.68 31.76
CA PHE A 182 9.57 2.71 30.31
C PHE A 182 8.34 1.93 29.79
N ASP A 183 7.52 1.34 30.65
CA ASP A 183 6.38 0.51 30.23
C ASP A 183 5.38 1.31 29.38
N GLU A 184 5.09 2.55 29.77
CA GLU A 184 4.25 3.47 28.98
C GLU A 184 4.88 3.80 27.62
N LEU A 185 6.17 4.12 27.59
CA LEU A 185 6.89 4.42 26.34
C LEU A 185 6.94 3.21 25.40
N LEU A 186 7.11 1.99 25.94
CA LEU A 186 7.07 0.75 25.17
C LEU A 186 5.69 0.51 24.56
N HIS A 187 4.62 0.81 25.30
CA HIS A 187 3.25 0.68 24.79
C HIS A 187 2.95 1.71 23.71
N VAL A 188 3.32 2.98 23.92
CA VAL A 188 3.18 4.04 22.91
C VAL A 188 3.98 3.71 21.66
N PHE A 189 5.24 3.27 21.82
CA PHE A 189 6.07 2.83 20.70
C PHE A 189 5.42 1.69 19.91
N TRP A 190 4.90 0.67 20.61
CA TRP A 190 4.20 -0.45 19.97
C TRP A 190 3.01 0.02 19.14
N CYS A 191 2.09 0.78 19.74
CA CYS A 191 0.90 1.23 19.03
C CYS A 191 1.26 2.15 17.85
N ARG A 192 2.20 3.08 18.04
CA ARG A 192 2.68 3.99 16.99
C ARG A 192 3.37 3.25 15.85
N SER A 193 4.15 2.20 16.12
CA SER A 193 4.71 1.36 15.07
C SER A 193 3.60 0.78 14.20
N TRP A 194 2.53 0.23 14.78
CA TRP A 194 1.37 -0.28 14.02
C TRP A 194 0.59 0.83 13.29
N THR A 195 0.49 2.03 13.88
CA THR A 195 -0.14 3.18 13.23
C THR A 195 0.52 3.52 11.88
N LEU A 196 1.83 3.33 11.72
CA LEU A 196 2.50 3.51 10.42
C LEU A 196 1.96 2.58 9.33
N GLY A 197 1.55 1.36 9.68
CA GLY A 197 0.87 0.46 8.74
C GLY A 197 -0.51 0.99 8.34
N HIS A 198 -1.29 1.46 9.31
CA HIS A 198 -2.65 1.96 9.09
C HIS A 198 -2.66 3.26 8.27
N LEU A 199 -1.79 4.22 8.62
CA LEU A 199 -1.62 5.46 7.89
C LEU A 199 -1.14 5.22 6.45
N SER A 200 -0.31 4.20 6.22
CA SER A 200 0.14 3.84 4.87
C SER A 200 -1.03 3.50 3.97
N VAL A 201 -1.96 2.68 4.48
CA VAL A 201 -3.18 2.31 3.76
C VAL A 201 -4.08 3.52 3.53
N LEU A 202 -4.31 4.33 4.56
CA LEU A 202 -5.15 5.54 4.47
C LEU A 202 -4.59 6.56 3.46
N ALA A 203 -3.28 6.79 3.46
CA ALA A 203 -2.65 7.69 2.49
C ALA A 203 -2.74 7.12 1.06
N ALA A 204 -2.54 5.82 0.86
CA ALA A 204 -2.42 5.23 -0.48
C ALA A 204 -3.73 4.69 -1.08
N MET A 205 -4.85 4.65 -0.35
CA MET A 205 -6.05 3.93 -0.82
C MET A 205 -6.63 4.44 -2.14
N ASP A 206 -6.49 5.73 -2.43
CA ASP A 206 -6.89 6.35 -3.70
C ASP A 206 -5.74 6.45 -4.72
N GLY A 207 -4.62 5.78 -4.43
CA GLY A 207 -3.41 5.78 -5.25
C GLY A 207 -2.84 7.18 -5.41
N ARG A 208 -2.41 7.52 -6.62
CA ARG A 208 -1.80 8.82 -6.90
C ARG A 208 -2.78 10.00 -6.96
N ALA A 209 -4.08 9.75 -7.11
CA ALA A 209 -5.04 10.80 -7.47
C ALA A 209 -5.03 12.01 -6.51
N PRO A 210 -4.96 11.84 -5.17
CA PRO A 210 -4.88 12.97 -4.25
C PRO A 210 -3.59 13.79 -4.35
N TYR A 211 -2.57 13.27 -5.04
CA TYR A 211 -1.21 13.82 -5.08
C TYR A 211 -0.82 14.38 -6.45
N GLU A 212 -1.68 14.25 -7.46
CA GLU A 212 -1.44 14.76 -8.82
C GLU A 212 -1.25 16.30 -8.86
N HIS A 213 -1.78 17.00 -7.84
CA HIS A 213 -1.73 18.47 -7.71
C HIS A 213 -0.77 18.97 -6.63
N LEU A 214 0.09 18.11 -6.08
CA LEU A 214 1.12 18.57 -5.14
C LEU A 214 2.03 19.60 -5.82
N PRO A 215 2.40 20.70 -5.12
CA PRO A 215 3.45 21.60 -5.59
C PRO A 215 4.74 20.84 -5.87
N GLU A 216 5.53 21.29 -6.85
CA GLU A 216 6.77 20.60 -7.27
C GLU A 216 7.73 20.34 -6.09
N ALA A 217 7.85 21.32 -5.18
CA ALA A 217 8.66 21.22 -3.97
C ALA A 217 8.24 20.07 -3.02
N ALA A 218 6.98 19.65 -3.05
CA ALA A 218 6.49 18.49 -2.29
C ALA A 218 6.48 17.20 -3.13
N ARG A 219 6.30 17.32 -4.45
CA ARG A 219 6.20 16.18 -5.35
C ARG A 219 7.53 15.48 -5.59
N ASP A 220 8.63 16.22 -5.81
CA ASP A 220 9.95 15.59 -6.05
C ASP A 220 10.43 14.75 -4.86
N PRO A 221 10.39 15.23 -3.59
CA PRO A 221 10.71 14.40 -2.43
C PRO A 221 9.82 13.16 -2.33
N PHE A 222 8.52 13.31 -2.61
CA PHE A 222 7.57 12.19 -2.59
C PHE A 222 7.92 11.10 -3.62
N LEU A 223 8.30 11.47 -4.86
CA LEU A 223 8.67 10.51 -5.91
C LEU A 223 9.99 9.77 -5.61
N ARG A 224 10.81 10.31 -4.71
CA ARG A 224 12.06 9.68 -4.25
C ARG A 224 11.89 8.88 -2.96
N LEU A 225 10.71 8.92 -2.36
CA LEU A 225 10.40 8.19 -1.14
C LEU A 225 10.06 6.74 -1.48
N SER A 226 10.79 5.81 -0.87
CA SER A 226 10.41 4.39 -0.78
C SER A 226 9.20 4.31 0.16
N PHE A 227 8.01 4.58 -0.36
CA PHE A 227 6.78 4.72 0.43
C PHE A 227 6.50 3.55 1.39
N SER A 228 6.73 2.30 0.96
CA SER A 228 6.54 1.10 1.79
C SER A 228 7.52 1.06 2.95
N TRP A 229 8.71 1.66 2.82
CA TRP A 229 9.73 1.72 3.86
C TRP A 229 9.20 2.31 5.17
N LEU A 230 8.27 3.27 5.09
CA LEU A 230 7.63 3.86 6.27
C LEU A 230 6.97 2.81 7.17
N SER A 231 6.48 1.71 6.60
CA SER A 231 5.87 0.59 7.34
C SER A 231 6.78 -0.64 7.42
N VAL A 232 7.47 -1.01 6.34
CA VAL A 232 8.31 -2.21 6.24
C VAL A 232 9.49 -2.14 7.20
N SER A 233 10.08 -0.95 7.40
CA SER A 233 11.21 -0.73 8.33
C SER A 233 10.89 -1.03 9.80
N GLN A 234 9.61 -1.24 10.14
CA GLN A 234 9.21 -1.67 11.48
C GLN A 234 9.41 -3.18 11.69
N SER A 235 9.73 -3.93 10.63
CA SER A 235 9.97 -5.38 10.59
C SER A 235 8.78 -6.27 10.98
N LEU A 236 7.61 -5.70 11.25
CA LEU A 236 6.40 -6.46 11.59
C LEU A 236 5.70 -6.93 10.32
N VAL A 237 5.40 -8.23 10.22
CA VAL A 237 4.72 -8.83 9.05
C VAL A 237 3.46 -8.05 8.65
N GLY A 238 2.55 -7.80 9.59
CA GLY A 238 1.30 -7.10 9.31
C GLY A 238 1.48 -5.65 8.83
N ASN A 239 2.53 -4.96 9.28
CA ASN A 239 2.85 -3.62 8.79
C ASN A 239 3.51 -3.65 7.43
N ALA A 240 4.44 -4.58 7.21
CA ALA A 240 5.09 -4.72 5.92
C ALA A 240 4.05 -4.97 4.83
N LEU A 241 3.14 -5.93 5.01
CA LEU A 241 2.08 -6.22 4.03
C LEU A 241 1.22 -4.99 3.70
N ARG A 242 0.87 -4.17 4.70
CA ARG A 242 0.18 -2.89 4.49
C ARG A 242 1.01 -1.88 3.69
N GLY A 243 2.30 -1.74 4.02
CA GLY A 243 3.23 -0.87 3.30
C GLY A 243 3.43 -1.28 1.84
N LEU A 244 3.63 -2.58 1.59
CA LEU A 244 3.79 -3.17 0.25
C LEU A 244 2.54 -2.93 -0.61
N TRP A 245 1.34 -3.19 -0.06
CA TRP A 245 0.07 -2.89 -0.72
C TRP A 245 -0.03 -1.41 -1.10
N SER A 246 0.30 -0.53 -0.14
CA SER A 246 0.16 0.92 -0.27
C SER A 246 1.07 1.47 -1.36
N ALA A 247 2.35 1.12 -1.33
CA ALA A 247 3.31 1.55 -2.35
C ALA A 247 2.92 1.09 -3.76
N ALA A 248 2.41 -0.15 -3.90
CA ALA A 248 1.98 -0.68 -5.19
C ALA A 248 0.79 0.08 -5.80
N ARG A 249 0.00 0.83 -5.01
CA ARG A 249 -1.14 1.64 -5.51
C ARG A 249 -0.70 2.79 -6.40
N PHE A 250 0.51 3.32 -6.22
CA PHE A 250 1.04 4.43 -7.01
C PHE A 250 1.52 4.00 -8.41
N GLY A 251 1.89 2.72 -8.56
CA GLY A 251 2.30 2.14 -9.84
C GLY A 251 3.51 2.85 -10.46
N LYS A 252 3.38 3.30 -11.71
CA LYS A 252 4.50 3.83 -12.51
C LYS A 252 5.26 4.98 -11.86
N GLU A 253 4.59 5.80 -11.03
CA GLU A 253 5.23 6.96 -10.41
C GLU A 253 6.34 6.59 -9.41
N LEU A 254 6.15 5.51 -8.64
CA LEU A 254 7.15 5.05 -7.68
C LEU A 254 8.02 3.90 -8.21
N LEU A 255 7.74 3.38 -9.41
CA LEU A 255 8.57 2.33 -10.02
C LEU A 255 10.07 2.69 -10.07
N PRO A 256 10.50 3.93 -10.43
CA PRO A 256 11.92 4.27 -10.49
C PRO A 256 12.65 4.14 -9.15
N VAL A 257 12.03 4.56 -8.04
CA VAL A 257 12.65 4.46 -6.71
C VAL A 257 12.81 3.00 -6.29
N TYR A 258 11.79 2.16 -6.49
CA TYR A 258 11.91 0.75 -6.11
C TYR A 258 12.87 -0.06 -6.98
N LYS A 259 13.03 0.28 -8.27
CA LYS A 259 14.09 -0.33 -9.09
C LYS A 259 15.47 0.00 -8.53
N LYS A 260 15.71 1.29 -8.25
CA LYS A 260 16.98 1.75 -7.66
C LYS A 260 17.24 1.09 -6.30
N ASP A 261 16.23 0.95 -5.46
CA ASP A 261 16.39 0.35 -4.13
C ASP A 261 16.60 -1.16 -4.23
N ASN A 262 15.92 -1.84 -5.15
CA ASN A 262 16.16 -3.25 -5.45
C ASN A 262 17.60 -3.50 -5.90
N ASP A 263 18.17 -2.60 -6.72
CA ASP A 263 19.56 -2.72 -7.20
C ASP A 263 20.58 -2.49 -6.08
N LYS A 264 20.20 -1.74 -5.04
CA LYS A 264 21.07 -1.39 -3.90
C LYS A 264 20.84 -2.23 -2.65
N ALA A 265 19.83 -3.09 -2.65
CA ALA A 265 19.43 -3.85 -1.47
C ALA A 265 20.54 -4.81 -1.03
N ASP A 266 21.06 -4.60 0.18
CA ASP A 266 22.14 -5.41 0.78
C ASP A 266 21.71 -6.07 2.10
N THR A 267 20.59 -5.65 2.66
CA THR A 267 19.97 -6.24 3.85
C THR A 267 18.67 -6.97 3.52
N LEU A 268 18.28 -7.93 4.37
CA LEU A 268 17.01 -8.63 4.26
C LEU A 268 15.82 -7.66 4.27
N LEU A 269 15.88 -6.63 5.12
CA LEU A 269 14.84 -5.63 5.26
C LEU A 269 14.64 -4.80 3.97
N GLN A 270 15.72 -4.26 3.39
CA GLN A 270 15.67 -3.55 2.11
C GLN A 270 15.24 -4.45 0.96
N THR A 271 15.70 -5.71 0.96
CA THR A 271 15.35 -6.68 -0.08
C THR A 271 13.86 -6.98 -0.04
N VAL A 272 13.30 -7.24 1.14
CA VAL A 272 11.84 -7.44 1.31
C VAL A 272 11.09 -6.19 0.87
N ASP A 273 11.50 -5.00 1.32
CA ASP A 273 10.84 -3.74 0.94
C ASP A 273 10.77 -3.55 -0.58
N ALA A 274 11.91 -3.59 -1.26
CA ALA A 274 11.98 -3.29 -2.69
C ALA A 274 11.42 -4.44 -3.54
N VAL A 275 11.85 -5.68 -3.30
CA VAL A 275 11.48 -6.82 -4.15
C VAL A 275 10.00 -7.16 -4.00
N PHE A 276 9.47 -7.21 -2.77
CA PHE A 276 8.05 -7.52 -2.60
C PHE A 276 7.16 -6.39 -3.09
N THR A 277 7.56 -5.12 -2.95
CA THR A 277 6.78 -4.00 -3.51
C THR A 277 6.73 -4.08 -5.03
N LEU A 278 7.87 -4.36 -5.68
CA LEU A 278 7.93 -4.61 -7.12
C LEU A 278 7.03 -5.78 -7.53
N ALA A 279 7.02 -6.89 -6.78
CA ALA A 279 6.17 -8.04 -7.06
C ALA A 279 4.66 -7.67 -7.00
N VAL A 280 4.22 -7.03 -5.91
CA VAL A 280 2.81 -6.61 -5.76
C VAL A 280 2.43 -5.59 -6.86
N MET A 281 3.33 -4.65 -7.17
CA MET A 281 3.15 -3.69 -8.26
C MET A 281 3.04 -4.38 -9.63
N GLY A 282 3.86 -5.40 -9.88
CA GLY A 282 3.86 -6.17 -11.13
C GLY A 282 2.63 -7.04 -11.29
N CYS A 283 2.11 -7.62 -10.21
CA CYS A 283 0.82 -8.30 -10.24
C CYS A 283 -0.31 -7.31 -10.54
N ARG A 284 -0.35 -6.17 -9.82
CA ARG A 284 -1.42 -5.16 -9.91
C ARG A 284 -1.47 -4.42 -11.25
N HIS A 285 -0.32 -4.11 -11.85
CA HIS A 285 -0.22 -3.27 -13.04
C HIS A 285 0.38 -4.05 -14.21
N ALA A 286 -0.46 -4.75 -14.97
CA ALA A 286 -0.03 -5.58 -16.10
C ALA A 286 0.92 -4.87 -17.09
N ARG A 287 0.71 -3.57 -17.33
CA ARG A 287 1.57 -2.75 -18.21
C ARG A 287 2.99 -2.53 -17.70
N LEU A 288 3.23 -2.69 -16.39
CA LEU A 288 4.55 -2.52 -15.76
C LEU A 288 5.27 -3.86 -15.55
N ARG A 289 4.55 -4.98 -15.68
CA ARG A 289 5.02 -6.32 -15.29
C ARG A 289 6.30 -6.73 -16.02
N ALA A 290 6.40 -6.48 -17.32
CA ALA A 290 7.58 -6.82 -18.11
C ALA A 290 8.83 -6.05 -17.63
N GLU A 291 8.69 -4.75 -17.35
CA GLU A 291 9.78 -3.93 -16.82
C GLU A 291 10.19 -4.37 -15.42
N ILE A 292 9.21 -4.71 -14.58
CA ILE A 292 9.43 -5.22 -13.22
C ILE A 292 10.16 -6.57 -13.24
N ARG A 293 9.76 -7.51 -14.11
CA ARG A 293 10.47 -8.79 -14.29
C ARG A 293 11.93 -8.59 -14.65
N LYS A 294 12.22 -7.60 -15.51
CA LYS A 294 13.60 -7.24 -15.85
C LYS A 294 14.37 -6.77 -14.61
N ALA A 295 13.78 -5.88 -13.81
CA ALA A 295 14.42 -5.38 -12.58
C ALA A 295 14.63 -6.47 -11.52
N LEU A 296 13.70 -7.43 -11.42
CA LEU A 296 13.79 -8.55 -10.48
C LEU A 296 14.67 -9.70 -10.98
N SER A 297 15.20 -9.62 -12.21
CA SER A 297 16.09 -10.65 -12.75
C SER A 297 17.31 -10.84 -11.83
N PRO A 298 17.65 -12.07 -11.42
CA PRO A 298 18.85 -12.33 -10.64
C PRO A 298 20.12 -12.28 -11.49
N ASN A 299 20.02 -12.26 -12.82
CA ASN A 299 21.17 -12.36 -13.74
C ASN A 299 22.13 -11.17 -13.64
N ASP A 300 21.64 -10.01 -13.21
CA ASP A 300 22.43 -8.78 -13.09
C ASP A 300 22.98 -8.58 -11.67
N LEU A 301 22.84 -9.57 -10.78
CA LEU A 301 23.40 -9.49 -9.44
C LEU A 301 24.92 -9.71 -9.47
N PRO A 302 25.70 -8.90 -8.73
CA PRO A 302 27.13 -9.11 -8.64
C PRO A 302 27.44 -10.39 -7.83
N PRO A 303 28.60 -11.05 -8.06
CA PRO A 303 28.96 -12.30 -7.38
C PRO A 303 28.96 -12.22 -5.85
N GLU A 304 29.24 -11.05 -5.29
CA GLU A 304 29.26 -10.75 -3.86
C GLU A 304 27.87 -10.49 -3.25
N ALA A 305 26.81 -10.43 -4.06
CA ALA A 305 25.46 -10.19 -3.58
C ALA A 305 25.06 -11.26 -2.55
N PRO A 306 24.41 -10.89 -1.43
CA PRO A 306 23.96 -11.86 -0.45
C PRO A 306 23.00 -12.88 -1.07
N ARG A 307 23.19 -14.17 -0.79
CA ARG A 307 22.39 -15.26 -1.38
C ARG A 307 20.87 -15.10 -1.20
N PHE A 308 20.45 -14.48 -0.09
CA PHE A 308 19.03 -14.25 0.17
C PHE A 308 18.40 -13.26 -0.82
N VAL A 309 19.18 -12.34 -1.41
CA VAL A 309 18.70 -11.38 -2.42
C VAL A 309 18.24 -12.13 -3.66
N ALA A 310 19.10 -13.03 -4.18
CA ALA A 310 18.77 -13.87 -5.33
C ALA A 310 17.56 -14.78 -5.05
N ALA A 311 17.48 -15.37 -3.85
CA ALA A 311 16.37 -16.23 -3.44
C ALA A 311 15.04 -15.46 -3.41
N ILE A 312 15.01 -14.27 -2.81
CA ILE A 312 13.79 -13.45 -2.70
C ILE A 312 13.36 -12.91 -4.07
N ARG A 313 14.31 -12.48 -4.92
CA ARG A 313 14.02 -12.12 -6.32
C ARG A 313 13.39 -13.27 -7.10
N THR A 314 13.91 -14.48 -6.91
CA THR A 314 13.35 -15.69 -7.55
C THR A 314 11.93 -15.97 -7.08
N LEU A 315 11.66 -15.88 -5.78
CA LEU A 315 10.30 -16.02 -5.23
C LEU A 315 9.34 -14.98 -5.81
N ALA A 316 9.77 -13.71 -5.89
CA ALA A 316 8.96 -12.65 -6.51
C ALA A 316 8.66 -12.90 -7.99
N LEU A 317 9.62 -13.42 -8.77
CA LEU A 317 9.40 -13.80 -10.16
C LEU A 317 8.39 -14.96 -10.27
N GLN A 318 8.45 -15.94 -9.36
CA GLN A 318 7.47 -17.04 -9.31
C GLN A 318 6.06 -16.55 -9.02
N VAL A 319 5.91 -15.53 -8.15
CA VAL A 319 4.62 -14.87 -7.91
C VAL A 319 4.08 -14.21 -9.19
N LEU A 320 4.93 -13.51 -9.94
CA LEU A 320 4.54 -12.90 -11.22
C LEU A 320 4.17 -13.97 -12.28
N ASP A 321 4.89 -15.10 -12.31
CA ASP A 321 4.56 -16.22 -13.19
C ASP A 321 3.21 -16.85 -12.86
N ALA A 322 2.90 -16.99 -11.57
CA ALA A 322 1.62 -17.51 -11.12
C ALA A 322 0.47 -16.56 -11.50
N GLU A 323 0.67 -15.24 -11.40
CA GLU A 323 -0.30 -14.23 -11.84
C GLU A 323 -0.60 -14.35 -13.34
N ASP A 324 0.42 -14.51 -14.18
CA ASP A 324 0.22 -14.64 -15.63
C ASP A 324 -0.45 -15.97 -16.02
N LYS A 325 -0.12 -17.08 -15.34
CA LYS A 325 -0.60 -18.42 -15.70
C LYS A 325 -1.97 -18.77 -15.15
N HIS A 326 -2.25 -18.42 -13.90
CA HIS A 326 -3.40 -18.92 -13.15
C HIS A 326 -4.36 -17.81 -12.73
N GLY A 327 -4.03 -16.56 -13.05
CA GLY A 327 -4.63 -15.42 -12.37
C GLY A 327 -4.44 -15.58 -10.85
N PRO A 328 -5.36 -15.05 -10.03
CA PRO A 328 -5.16 -15.04 -8.59
C PRO A 328 -5.32 -16.42 -7.91
N THR A 329 -5.80 -17.46 -8.60
CA THR A 329 -6.43 -18.61 -7.92
C THR A 329 -5.51 -19.51 -7.07
N SER A 330 -4.31 -19.86 -7.54
CA SER A 330 -3.48 -20.88 -6.86
C SER A 330 -2.67 -20.35 -5.66
N VAL A 331 -2.08 -19.15 -5.76
CA VAL A 331 -1.36 -18.54 -4.63
C VAL A 331 -2.34 -17.95 -3.61
N LEU A 332 -3.51 -17.46 -4.05
CA LEU A 332 -4.59 -17.13 -3.12
C LEU A 332 -4.95 -18.32 -2.24
N HIS A 333 -5.08 -19.53 -2.80
CA HIS A 333 -5.40 -20.71 -2.00
C HIS A 333 -4.36 -20.95 -0.90
N GLN A 334 -3.06 -20.83 -1.20
CA GLN A 334 -2.01 -20.99 -0.19
C GLN A 334 -2.04 -19.89 0.87
N HIS A 335 -2.22 -18.62 0.48
CA HIS A 335 -2.37 -17.51 1.42
C HIS A 335 -3.56 -17.72 2.37
N GLY A 336 -4.71 -18.14 1.84
CA GLY A 336 -5.89 -18.47 2.63
C GLY A 336 -5.63 -19.61 3.61
N ARG A 337 -4.92 -20.67 3.21
CA ARG A 337 -4.56 -21.79 4.09
C ARG A 337 -3.62 -21.37 5.23
N GLU A 338 -2.61 -20.56 4.93
CA GLU A 338 -1.69 -20.02 5.95
C GLU A 338 -2.45 -19.18 6.99
N GLY A 339 -3.35 -18.32 6.52
CA GLY A 339 -4.19 -17.56 7.42
C GLY A 339 -5.17 -18.41 8.21
N ALA A 340 -5.85 -19.37 7.58
CA ALA A 340 -6.74 -20.29 8.29
C ALA A 340 -6.01 -21.07 9.40
N THR A 341 -4.79 -21.54 9.13
CA THR A 341 -3.92 -22.19 10.12
C THR A 341 -3.67 -21.29 11.34
N ARG A 342 -3.43 -20.00 11.11
CA ARG A 342 -3.24 -19.01 12.18
C ARG A 342 -4.54 -18.70 12.93
N ALA A 343 -5.67 -18.61 12.23
CA ALA A 343 -6.97 -18.41 12.85
C ALA A 343 -7.34 -19.55 13.80
N VAL A 344 -7.09 -20.81 13.40
CA VAL A 344 -7.22 -21.99 14.29
C VAL A 344 -6.29 -21.88 15.50
N ALA A 345 -5.06 -21.41 15.32
CA ALA A 345 -4.13 -21.20 16.44
C ALA A 345 -4.64 -20.15 17.44
N PHE A 346 -5.26 -19.06 16.97
CA PHE A 346 -5.93 -18.08 17.84
C PHE A 346 -7.16 -18.67 18.53
N ALA A 347 -7.98 -19.44 17.79
CA ALA A 347 -9.22 -20.05 18.25
C ALA A 347 -9.02 -20.98 19.47
N LYS A 348 -7.86 -21.62 19.61
CA LYS A 348 -7.51 -22.48 20.76
C LYS A 348 -7.61 -21.77 22.12
N ARG A 349 -7.54 -20.44 22.15
CA ARG A 349 -7.65 -19.63 23.38
C ARG A 349 -9.10 -19.25 23.70
N LEU A 350 -10.03 -19.49 22.78
CA LEU A 350 -11.42 -19.09 22.90
C LEU A 350 -12.25 -20.21 23.54
N PRO A 351 -13.31 -19.89 24.29
CA PRO A 351 -14.22 -20.91 24.81
C PRO A 351 -14.89 -21.66 23.65
N PRO A 352 -15.23 -22.96 23.82
CA PRO A 352 -15.92 -23.75 22.79
C PRO A 352 -17.26 -23.18 22.33
N THR A 353 -17.86 -22.28 23.12
CA THR A 353 -19.11 -21.57 22.79
C THR A 353 -18.90 -20.34 21.89
N SER A 354 -17.66 -19.94 21.64
CA SER A 354 -17.35 -18.80 20.78
C SER A 354 -17.67 -19.14 19.31
N PRO A 355 -18.31 -18.23 18.54
CA PRO A 355 -18.52 -18.42 17.11
C PRO A 355 -17.20 -18.47 16.31
N TYR A 356 -16.08 -18.06 16.92
CA TYR A 356 -14.75 -18.10 16.32
C TYR A 356 -13.87 -19.24 16.85
N HIS A 357 -14.46 -20.22 17.56
CA HIS A 357 -13.76 -21.43 17.97
C HIS A 357 -13.66 -22.42 16.80
N PHE A 358 -12.76 -22.15 15.86
CA PHE A 358 -12.47 -23.02 14.70
C PHE A 358 -11.66 -24.25 15.13
N LYS A 359 -12.07 -25.45 14.70
CA LYS A 359 -11.36 -26.69 15.01
C LYS A 359 -10.35 -27.03 13.93
N GLU A 360 -10.79 -26.92 12.68
CA GLU A 360 -9.98 -27.21 11.49
C GLU A 360 -9.87 -25.97 10.59
N ILE A 361 -8.91 -25.98 9.66
CA ILE A 361 -8.67 -24.84 8.77
C ILE A 361 -9.83 -24.60 7.80
N GLU A 362 -10.59 -25.65 7.46
CA GLU A 362 -11.79 -25.60 6.62
C GLU A 362 -12.96 -24.89 7.31
N ASP A 363 -12.96 -24.80 8.64
CA ASP A 363 -14.00 -24.09 9.41
C ASP A 363 -13.82 -22.57 9.36
N VAL A 364 -12.65 -22.08 8.91
CA VAL A 364 -12.31 -20.66 8.96
C VAL A 364 -12.93 -19.93 7.76
N PRO A 365 -13.79 -18.92 7.99
CA PRO A 365 -14.37 -18.14 6.91
C PRO A 365 -13.28 -17.47 6.05
N PRO A 366 -13.44 -17.40 4.72
CA PRO A 366 -12.45 -16.75 3.83
C PRO A 366 -12.11 -15.31 4.25
N GLU A 367 -13.09 -14.55 4.75
CA GLU A 367 -12.90 -13.18 5.23
C GLU A 367 -11.97 -13.05 6.45
N ILE A 368 -11.80 -14.12 7.23
CA ILE A 368 -10.83 -14.20 8.32
C ILE A 368 -9.52 -14.78 7.81
N ALA A 369 -9.60 -15.88 7.06
CA ALA A 369 -8.45 -16.61 6.51
C ALA A 369 -7.53 -15.67 5.73
N TYR A 370 -8.05 -14.85 4.81
CA TYR A 370 -7.20 -13.96 4.02
C TYR A 370 -6.59 -12.79 4.79
N ARG A 371 -7.13 -12.46 5.97
CA ARG A 371 -6.83 -11.20 6.66
C ARG A 371 -6.03 -11.39 7.95
N VAL A 372 -6.09 -12.56 8.57
CA VAL A 372 -5.47 -12.78 9.90
C VAL A 372 -3.96 -12.64 9.91
N LEU A 373 -3.27 -12.84 8.78
CA LEU A 373 -1.84 -12.58 8.65
C LEU A 373 -1.49 -11.10 8.90
N LEU A 374 -2.44 -10.17 8.73
CA LEU A 374 -2.25 -8.74 8.98
C LEU A 374 -2.23 -8.35 10.46
N LEU A 375 -2.53 -9.29 11.36
CA LEU A 375 -2.29 -9.18 12.80
C LEU A 375 -0.91 -9.71 13.21
N ASP A 376 -0.15 -10.31 12.30
CA ASP A 376 1.11 -10.94 12.63
C ASP A 376 2.16 -9.89 12.99
N GLY A 377 2.54 -9.87 14.28
CA GLY A 377 3.57 -9.00 14.84
C GLY A 377 4.96 -9.62 14.85
N THR A 378 5.15 -10.77 14.18
CA THR A 378 6.47 -11.40 14.03
C THR A 378 7.45 -10.45 13.34
N ASP A 379 8.67 -10.36 13.88
CA ASP A 379 9.80 -9.67 13.27
C ASP A 379 10.42 -10.55 12.17
N PHE A 380 10.07 -10.29 10.90
CA PHE A 380 10.52 -11.13 9.78
C PHE A 380 12.02 -11.04 9.48
N VAL A 381 12.75 -10.08 10.06
CA VAL A 381 14.21 -9.98 9.90
C VAL A 381 14.90 -11.06 10.73
N ASN A 382 14.39 -11.26 11.95
CA ASN A 382 14.93 -12.22 12.92
C ASN A 382 14.24 -13.59 12.85
N HIS A 383 13.02 -13.64 12.34
CA HIS A 383 12.20 -14.84 12.13
C HIS A 383 11.94 -15.05 10.64
N ARG A 384 12.97 -15.53 9.93
CA ARG A 384 12.96 -15.64 8.45
C ARG A 384 11.92 -16.62 7.91
N GLU A 385 11.42 -17.53 8.74
CA GLU A 385 10.28 -18.37 8.44
C GLU A 385 9.02 -17.57 8.04
N ALA A 386 8.91 -16.31 8.50
CA ALA A 386 7.81 -15.42 8.13
C ALA A 386 7.85 -14.95 6.66
N ILE A 387 8.99 -15.05 5.97
CA ILE A 387 9.12 -14.62 4.56
C ILE A 387 8.25 -15.46 3.63
N VAL A 388 8.08 -16.74 3.91
CA VAL A 388 7.26 -17.65 3.10
C VAL A 388 5.77 -17.25 3.10
N PRO A 389 5.08 -17.11 4.25
CA PRO A 389 3.69 -16.67 4.26
C PRO A 389 3.54 -15.24 3.72
N MET A 390 4.52 -14.35 3.92
CA MET A 390 4.51 -13.04 3.26
C MET A 390 4.54 -13.14 1.73
N THR A 391 5.32 -14.09 1.18
CA THR A 391 5.40 -14.34 -0.27
C THR A 391 4.04 -14.78 -0.83
N TYR A 392 3.33 -15.66 -0.13
CA TYR A 392 1.99 -16.08 -0.56
C TYR A 392 0.98 -14.94 -0.55
N ALA A 393 1.12 -13.98 0.38
CA ALA A 393 0.24 -12.83 0.45
C ALA A 393 0.42 -11.84 -0.72
N LEU A 394 1.55 -11.83 -1.44
CA LEU A 394 1.86 -10.79 -2.44
C LEU A 394 0.83 -10.73 -3.57
N GLN A 395 0.41 -11.89 -4.09
CA GLN A 395 -0.63 -11.95 -5.12
C GLN A 395 -1.99 -11.49 -4.56
N TRP A 396 -2.34 -11.88 -3.34
CA TRP A 396 -3.56 -11.41 -2.71
C TRP A 396 -3.57 -9.88 -2.56
N LEU A 397 -2.45 -9.29 -2.11
CA LEU A 397 -2.32 -7.85 -1.93
C LEU A 397 -2.52 -7.06 -3.24
N SER A 398 -2.19 -7.61 -4.41
CA SER A 398 -2.44 -6.91 -5.67
C SER A 398 -3.93 -6.78 -6.02
N HIS A 399 -4.76 -7.66 -5.47
CA HIS A 399 -6.21 -7.71 -5.72
C HIS A 399 -7.03 -7.17 -4.54
N ALA A 400 -6.46 -7.14 -3.32
CA ALA A 400 -7.10 -6.63 -2.13
C ALA A 400 -7.50 -5.15 -2.24
N THR A 401 -8.66 -4.82 -1.68
CA THR A 401 -9.10 -3.46 -1.38
C THR A 401 -8.47 -2.97 -0.05
N ALA A 402 -8.65 -1.70 0.28
CA ALA A 402 -8.13 -1.16 1.54
C ALA A 402 -8.81 -1.81 2.75
N ASP A 403 -10.13 -2.05 2.67
CA ASP A 403 -10.93 -2.67 3.71
C ASP A 403 -10.51 -4.13 3.98
N ASP A 404 -10.01 -4.82 2.95
CA ASP A 404 -9.49 -6.18 3.08
C ASP A 404 -8.25 -6.26 3.97
N LEU A 405 -7.62 -5.12 4.29
CA LEU A 405 -6.44 -5.06 5.15
C LEU A 405 -6.76 -5.00 6.66
N TYR A 406 -8.02 -5.24 7.02
CA TYR A 406 -8.51 -5.16 8.38
C TYR A 406 -9.52 -6.26 8.69
N LEU A 407 -9.48 -6.74 9.93
CA LEU A 407 -10.43 -7.74 10.40
C LEU A 407 -11.70 -7.09 10.98
N PRO A 408 -12.85 -7.77 10.89
CA PRO A 408 -14.09 -7.35 11.54
C PRO A 408 -13.95 -7.14 13.05
N ALA A 409 -14.67 -6.16 13.59
CA ALA A 409 -14.63 -5.79 15.00
C ALA A 409 -15.05 -6.91 15.97
N ASP A 410 -16.02 -7.73 15.59
CA ASP A 410 -16.49 -8.88 16.34
C ASP A 410 -15.41 -9.97 16.48
N TYR A 411 -14.71 -10.28 15.39
CA TYR A 411 -13.55 -11.19 15.42
C TYR A 411 -12.43 -10.63 16.28
N ILE A 412 -12.06 -9.35 16.10
CA ILE A 412 -11.03 -8.69 16.91
C ILE A 412 -11.40 -8.70 18.39
N ALA A 413 -12.66 -8.42 18.74
CA ALA A 413 -13.12 -8.46 20.12
C ALA A 413 -12.95 -9.85 20.74
N ALA A 414 -13.12 -10.93 19.97
CA ALA A 414 -12.94 -12.28 20.44
C ALA A 414 -11.46 -12.67 20.62
N VAL A 415 -10.58 -12.32 19.67
CA VAL A 415 -9.18 -12.82 19.65
C VAL A 415 -8.16 -11.89 20.28
N ARG A 416 -8.53 -10.63 20.56
CA ARG A 416 -7.62 -9.62 21.11
C ARG A 416 -7.01 -10.10 22.42
N THR A 417 -5.68 -10.00 22.52
CA THR A 417 -4.95 -10.23 23.77
C THR A 417 -4.55 -8.90 24.42
N PRO A 418 -4.41 -8.88 25.76
CA PRO A 418 -3.78 -7.75 26.44
C PRO A 418 -2.37 -7.47 25.89
N TYR A 419 -1.95 -6.22 25.97
CA TYR A 419 -0.59 -5.82 25.63
C TYR A 419 0.42 -6.51 26.56
N ASP A 420 1.47 -7.09 25.98
CA ASP A 420 2.61 -7.65 26.70
C ASP A 420 3.90 -6.91 26.28
N PRO A 421 4.54 -6.15 27.18
CA PRO A 421 5.81 -5.49 26.91
C PRO A 421 6.92 -6.44 26.45
N SER A 422 6.85 -7.73 26.77
CA SER A 422 7.85 -8.73 26.42
C SER A 422 8.03 -8.86 24.91
N HIS A 423 6.96 -8.70 24.12
CA HIS A 423 7.00 -8.76 22.66
C HIS A 423 7.83 -7.59 22.09
N VAL A 424 7.59 -6.37 22.57
CA VAL A 424 8.33 -5.17 22.14
C VAL A 424 9.80 -5.28 22.53
N LEU A 425 10.07 -5.78 23.74
CA LEU A 425 11.43 -5.99 24.22
C LEU A 425 12.19 -7.03 23.40
N ALA A 426 11.51 -8.07 22.88
CA ALA A 426 12.13 -9.04 21.99
C ALA A 426 12.63 -8.37 20.70
N ILE A 427 11.77 -7.58 20.04
CA ILE A 427 12.10 -6.81 18.83
C ILE A 427 13.31 -5.90 19.09
N LEU A 428 13.26 -5.09 20.15
CA LEU A 428 14.35 -4.15 20.48
C LEU A 428 15.67 -4.85 20.81
N ARG A 429 15.63 -6.06 21.39
CA ARG A 429 16.85 -6.83 21.66
C ARG A 429 17.49 -7.30 20.36
N ASP A 430 16.70 -7.70 19.38
CA ASP A 430 17.22 -8.17 18.12
C ASP A 430 17.75 -7.04 17.24
N ASP A 431 17.05 -5.89 17.20
CA ASP A 431 17.56 -4.66 16.60
C ASP A 431 18.93 -4.29 17.15
N ARG A 432 19.11 -4.36 18.47
CA ARG A 432 20.39 -4.05 19.12
C ARG A 432 21.50 -5.02 18.70
N LYS A 433 21.18 -6.30 18.45
CA LYS A 433 22.17 -7.27 17.94
C LYS A 433 22.61 -6.88 16.53
N ILE A 434 21.65 -6.48 15.68
CA ILE A 434 21.92 -6.04 14.31
C ILE A 434 22.79 -4.78 14.31
N GLU A 435 22.42 -3.73 15.07
CA GLU A 435 23.21 -2.49 15.16
C GLU A 435 24.65 -2.77 15.60
N LYS A 436 24.83 -3.64 16.60
CA LYS A 436 26.17 -4.05 17.05
C LYS A 436 26.95 -4.81 15.98
N SER A 437 26.30 -5.71 15.25
CA SER A 437 26.94 -6.46 14.17
C SER A 437 27.40 -5.51 13.06
N ALA A 438 26.54 -4.59 12.64
CA ALA A 438 26.86 -3.59 11.63
C ALA A 438 28.02 -2.67 12.07
N LEU A 439 28.01 -2.19 13.31
CA LEU A 439 29.12 -1.40 13.86
C LEU A 439 30.44 -2.21 13.91
N ALA A 440 30.38 -3.49 14.25
CA ALA A 440 31.55 -4.36 14.26
C ALA A 440 32.10 -4.61 12.86
N GLU A 441 31.24 -4.78 11.86
CA GLU A 441 31.63 -4.92 10.45
C GLU A 441 32.20 -3.64 9.88
N ALA A 442 31.57 -2.48 10.14
CA ALA A 442 32.11 -1.18 9.74
C ALA A 442 33.48 -0.91 10.37
N ALA A 443 33.67 -1.26 11.65
CA ALA A 443 34.97 -1.15 12.31
C ALA A 443 36.02 -2.10 11.73
N LYS A 444 35.63 -3.28 11.23
CA LYS A 444 36.54 -4.19 10.50
C LYS A 444 36.90 -3.62 9.12
N ALA A 445 35.94 -3.07 8.39
CA ALA A 445 36.16 -2.47 7.07
C ALA A 445 37.06 -1.22 7.13
N GLN A 446 36.99 -0.45 8.22
CA GLN A 446 37.85 0.72 8.46
C GLN A 446 39.27 0.36 8.94
N GLN A 447 39.55 -0.90 9.30
CA GLN A 447 40.93 -1.33 9.57
C GLN A 447 41.71 -1.47 8.26
N THR A 448 42.13 -0.33 7.70
CA THR A 448 43.10 -0.27 6.59
C THR A 448 44.49 -0.55 7.14
N GLY A 449 44.87 -1.82 7.21
CA GLY A 449 46.21 -2.25 7.62
C GLY A 449 46.23 -3.68 8.13
N PRO A 450 47.41 -4.31 8.23
CA PRO A 450 47.56 -5.61 8.86
C PRO A 450 47.01 -5.55 10.29
N ALA A 451 46.25 -6.57 10.71
CA ALA A 451 45.81 -6.67 12.10
C ALA A 451 47.03 -6.52 13.03
N ARG A 452 46.89 -5.84 14.18
CA ARG A 452 48.01 -5.60 15.12
C ARG A 452 48.81 -6.88 15.45
N SER A 453 48.17 -8.05 15.43
CA SER A 453 48.79 -9.35 15.68
C SER A 453 49.24 -10.12 14.43
N ALA A 454 48.91 -9.67 13.22
CA ALA A 454 49.32 -10.29 11.96
C ALA A 454 50.84 -10.10 11.72
N PRO A 455 51.47 -10.96 10.90
CA PRO A 455 52.84 -10.74 10.43
C PRO A 455 52.99 -9.36 9.78
N CYS A 456 54.11 -8.69 10.06
CA CYS A 456 54.38 -7.38 9.51
C CYS A 456 54.65 -7.46 7.99
N PRO A 457 53.99 -6.63 7.16
CA PRO A 457 54.14 -6.68 5.70
C PRO A 457 55.52 -6.27 5.19
N CYS A 458 56.39 -5.71 6.03
CA CYS A 458 57.78 -5.43 5.68
C CYS A 458 58.69 -6.67 5.63
N GLY A 459 58.16 -7.87 5.90
CA GLY A 459 58.91 -9.12 5.84
C GLY A 459 59.79 -9.40 7.06
N SER A 460 59.69 -8.63 8.14
CA SER A 460 60.55 -8.77 9.34
C SER A 460 60.28 -10.02 10.18
N GLY A 461 59.25 -10.81 9.88
CA GLY A 461 58.80 -11.95 10.69
C GLY A 461 58.18 -11.58 12.04
N LYS A 462 58.16 -10.29 12.43
CA LYS A 462 57.56 -9.80 13.67
C LYS A 462 56.06 -9.51 13.48
N LYS A 463 55.29 -9.48 14.57
CA LYS A 463 53.89 -8.99 14.55
C LYS A 463 53.87 -7.50 14.19
N TYR A 464 52.90 -7.06 13.38
CA TYR A 464 52.78 -5.68 12.89
C TYR A 464 52.89 -4.63 14.01
N LYS A 465 52.22 -4.85 15.15
CA LYS A 465 52.29 -3.95 16.33
C LYS A 465 53.65 -3.84 17.03
N ARG A 466 54.63 -4.66 16.66
CA ARG A 466 56.00 -4.68 17.22
C ARG A 466 57.05 -4.38 16.13
N CYS A 467 56.62 -3.70 15.07
CA CYS A 467 57.43 -3.40 13.90
C CYS A 467 56.86 -2.15 13.23
N CYS A 468 56.36 -2.21 12.00
CA CYS A 468 55.84 -1.04 11.28
C CYS A 468 54.58 -0.40 11.91
N GLY A 469 53.98 -1.02 12.92
CA GLY A 469 52.91 -0.45 13.74
C GLY A 469 53.36 0.04 15.13
N GLU A 470 54.67 0.08 15.42
CA GLU A 470 55.23 0.86 16.53
C GLU A 470 55.44 2.30 16.04
N GLY A 471 54.41 3.13 16.24
CA GLY A 471 54.46 4.58 16.13
C GLY A 471 53.79 5.16 17.37
#